data_AF-A0A2D7J7P1-F1
#
_entry.id   AF-A0A2D7J7P1-F1
#
_cell.length_a   1.000
_cell.length_b   1.000
_cell.length_c   1.000
_cell.angle_alpha   90.00
_cell.angle_beta   90.00
_cell.angle_gamma   90.00
#
_symmetry.space_group_name_H-M   'P 1'
#
loop_
_entity.id
_entity.type
_entity.pdbx_description
1 polymer ?
#
loop_
_entity_poly.entity_id
_entity_poly.type
_entity_poly.pdbx_seq_one_letter_code
_entity_poly.pdbx_strand_id
1 'polypeptide(L)' 'MGFYNEVIVPRLVTCACGTKPILKQRQKVVPLAKGAVLEIGMGAGQNLPYYDSNSVTSLVGIDPCQTSWRLAQP' A
#
# COMPACT_ATOMS: atom_id res chain seq x y z
N MET A 1 -6.47 -19.11 -3.47
CA MET A 1 -7.61 -19.99 -3.19
C MET A 1 -7.34 -20.78 -1.94
N GLY A 2 -8.02 -20.45 -0.84
CA GLY A 2 -7.90 -21.12 0.45
C GLY A 2 -7.86 -20.16 1.63
N PHE A 3 -8.41 -20.58 2.77
CA PHE A 3 -8.57 -19.76 3.99
C PHE A 3 -7.28 -19.02 4.39
N TYR A 4 -6.13 -19.70 4.31
CA TYR A 4 -4.84 -19.09 4.61
C TYR A 4 -4.53 -17.90 3.69
N ASN A 5 -4.65 -18.07 2.36
CA ASN A 5 -4.33 -17.04 1.38
C ASN A 5 -5.33 -15.87 1.38
N GLU A 6 -6.58 -16.12 1.74
CA GLU A 6 -7.64 -15.10 1.70
C GLU A 6 -7.82 -14.35 3.01
N VAL A 7 -7.50 -14.99 4.14
CA VAL A 7 -7.79 -14.46 5.49
C VAL A 7 -6.51 -14.18 6.26
N ILE A 8 -5.58 -15.13 6.29
CA ILE A 8 -4.41 -15.07 7.18
C ILE A 8 -3.29 -14.25 6.54
N VAL A 9 -2.84 -14.64 5.35
CA VAL A 9 -1.71 -14.00 4.66
C VAL A 9 -1.88 -12.50 4.48
N PRO A 10 -3.01 -11.98 3.99
CA PRO A 10 -3.13 -10.53 3.73
C PRO A 10 -3.02 -9.70 5.01
N ARG A 11 -3.57 -10.20 6.13
CA ARG A 11 -3.47 -9.54 7.44
C ARG A 11 -2.06 -9.61 8.02
N LEU A 12 -1.40 -10.77 7.90
CA LEU A 12 -0.03 -10.94 8.36
C LEU A 12 0.94 -10.04 7.58
N VAL A 13 0.82 -10.02 6.25
CA VAL A 13 1.62 -9.17 5.37
C VAL A 13 1.35 -7.70 5.68
N THR A 14 0.09 -7.31 5.85
CA THR A 14 -0.26 -5.94 6.25
C THR A 14 0.42 -5.56 7.57
N CYS A 15 0.39 -6.43 8.58
CA CYS A 15 1.06 -6.19 9.86
C CYS A 15 2.58 -6.06 9.68
N ALA A 16 3.23 -7.01 8.99
CA ALA A 16 4.67 -7.03 8.77
C ALA A 16 5.16 -5.80 7.98
N CYS A 17 4.46 -5.45 6.90
CA CYS A 17 4.79 -4.29 6.08
C CYS A 17 4.46 -2.95 6.76
N GLY A 18 3.59 -2.95 7.78
CA GLY A 18 3.25 -1.79 8.60
C GLY A 18 4.22 -1.54 9.76
N THR A 19 5.29 -2.32 9.89
CA THR A 19 6.26 -2.17 10.98
C THR A 19 7.05 -0.86 10.85
N LYS A 20 7.44 -0.28 12.01
CA LYS A 20 8.14 1.01 12.08
C LYS A 20 9.37 1.13 11.15
N PRO A 21 10.24 0.11 10.99
CA PRO A 21 11.37 0.21 10.08
C PRO A 21 10.95 0.38 8.62
N ILE A 22 9.90 -0.32 8.17
CA ILE A 22 9.38 -0.23 6.81
C ILE A 22 8.74 1.13 6.58
N LEU A 23 7.93 1.61 7.53
CA LEU A 23 7.33 2.95 7.46
C LEU A 23 8.39 4.05 7.31
N LYS A 24 9.51 3.95 8.04
CA LYS A 24 10.63 4.89 7.91
C LYS A 24 11.28 4.88 6.53
N GLN A 25 11.34 3.74 5.85
CA GLN A 25 11.85 3.71 4.48
C GLN A 25 10.84 4.33 3.51
N ARG A 26 9.54 4.02 3.67
CA ARG A 26 8.47 4.62 2.85
C ARG A 26 8.50 6.16 2.92
N GLN A 27 8.65 6.73 4.12
CA GLN A 27 8.79 8.18 4.31
C GLN A 27 9.94 8.82 3.53
N LYS A 28 11.02 8.08 3.24
CA LYS A 28 12.17 8.61 2.49
C LYS A 28 11.95 8.58 0.98
N VAL A 29 11.21 7.59 0.49
CA VAL A 29 11.16 7.27 -0.94
C VAL A 29 9.83 7.64 -1.59
N VAL A 30 8.70 7.42 -0.93
CA VAL A 30 7.36 7.65 -1.50
C VAL A 30 7.11 9.12 -1.84
N PRO A 31 7.54 10.11 -1.03
CA PRO A 31 7.36 11.52 -1.36
C PRO A 31 8.13 11.98 -2.62
N LEU A 32 9.07 11.17 -3.12
CA LEU A 32 9.84 11.49 -4.33
C LEU A 32 9.05 11.22 -5.61
N ALA A 33 7.91 10.52 -5.53
CA ALA A 33 7.03 10.27 -6.68
C ALA A 33 6.31 11.55 -7.11
N LYS A 34 6.26 11.80 -8.42
CA LYS A 34 5.69 13.03 -9.01
C LYS A 34 4.88 12.72 -10.26
N GLY A 35 3.91 13.59 -10.58
CA GLY A 35 3.06 13.45 -11.76
C GLY A 35 2.02 12.33 -11.62
N ALA A 36 1.76 11.60 -12.70
CA ALA A 36 0.86 10.46 -12.70
C ALA A 36 1.60 9.22 -12.18
N VAL A 37 1.13 8.66 -11.08
CA VAL A 37 1.76 7.54 -10.37
C VAL A 37 0.91 6.29 -10.49
N LEU A 38 1.54 5.18 -10.91
CA LEU A 38 0.96 3.84 -10.85
C LEU A 38 1.61 3.07 -9.69
N GLU A 39 0.80 2.65 -8.73
CA GLU A 39 1.22 1.80 -7.63
C GLU A 39 0.84 0.33 -7.90
N ILE A 40 1.85 -0.53 -7.95
CA ILE A 40 1.70 -1.97 -8.19
C ILE A 40 1.80 -2.69 -6.85
N GLY A 41 0.78 -3.47 -6.50
CA GLY A 41 0.69 -4.12 -5.20
C GLY A 41 0.29 -3.14 -4.11
N MET A 42 -0.80 -2.39 -4.35
CA MET A 42 -1.32 -1.37 -3.42
C MET A 42 -1.59 -1.93 -2.02
N GLY A 43 -1.88 -3.22 -1.90
CA GLY A 43 -2.08 -3.90 -0.64
C GLY A 43 -3.16 -3.21 0.21
N ALA A 44 -2.86 -3.03 1.49
CA ALA A 44 -3.70 -2.29 2.44
C ALA A 44 -3.45 -0.76 2.42
N GLY A 45 -2.88 -0.21 1.34
CA GLY A 45 -2.72 1.24 1.15
C GLY A 45 -1.64 1.91 2.02
N GLN A 46 -0.63 1.16 2.47
CA GLN A 46 0.39 1.68 3.40
C GLN A 46 1.25 2.83 2.85
N ASN A 47 1.32 3.00 1.53
CA ASN A 47 2.03 4.09 0.90
C ASN A 47 1.21 5.38 0.80
N LEU A 48 -0.13 5.29 0.86
CA LEU A 48 -1.03 6.43 0.68
C LEU A 48 -0.67 7.66 1.52
N PRO A 49 -0.37 7.53 2.83
CA PRO A 49 -0.07 8.70 3.67
C PRO A 49 1.26 9.38 3.35
N TYR A 50 2.11 8.76 2.52
CA TYR A 50 3.45 9.26 2.21
C TYR A 50 3.57 9.87 0.81
N TYR A 51 2.53 9.82 0.00
CA TYR A 51 2.50 10.56 -1.26
C TYR A 51 2.31 12.06 -0.98
N ASP A 52 3.10 12.90 -1.66
CA ASP A 52 2.93 14.34 -1.61
C ASP A 52 1.86 14.76 -2.63
N SER A 53 0.72 15.23 -2.12
CA SER A 53 -0.42 15.67 -2.94
C SER A 53 -0.12 16.90 -3.81
N ASN A 54 0.92 17.68 -3.49
CA ASN A 54 1.36 18.80 -4.35
C ASN A 54 2.20 18.33 -5.53
N SER A 55 2.85 17.17 -5.39
CA SER A 55 3.76 16.60 -6.38
C SER A 55 3.08 15.57 -7.29
N VAL A 56 2.04 14.89 -6.80
CA VAL A 56 1.30 13.85 -7.51
C VAL A 56 0.04 14.44 -8.16
N THR A 57 -0.10 14.26 -9.47
CA THR A 57 -1.28 14.73 -10.24
C THR A 57 -2.39 13.69 -10.30
N SER A 58 -2.05 12.40 -10.23
CA SER A 58 -3.00 11.28 -10.20
C SER A 58 -2.31 10.06 -9.61
N LEU A 59 -3.04 9.27 -8.83
CA LEU A 59 -2.56 8.01 -8.26
C LEU A 59 -3.53 6.89 -8.65
N VAL A 60 -3.02 5.88 -9.34
CA VAL A 60 -3.76 4.65 -9.69
C VAL A 60 -3.08 3.50 -8.98
N GLY A 61 -3.84 2.74 -8.19
CA GLY A 61 -3.34 1.53 -7.54
C GLY A 61 -3.91 0.27 -8.16
N ILE A 62 -3.09 -0.77 -8.29
CA ILE A 62 -3.52 -2.10 -8.70
C ILE A 62 -3.07 -3.14 -7.66
N ASP A 63 -3.96 -4.06 -7.31
CA ASP A 63 -3.65 -5.19 -6.44
C ASP A 63 -4.59 -6.35 -6.77
N PRO A 64 -4.09 -7.59 -6.96
CA PRO A 64 -4.93 -8.75 -7.27
C PRO A 64 -5.69 -9.29 -6.03
N CYS A 65 -5.32 -8.90 -4.82
CA CYS A 65 -5.89 -9.41 -3.58
C CYS A 65 -7.07 -8.56 -3.10
N GLN A 66 -8.28 -9.10 -3.27
CA GLN A 66 -9.51 -8.43 -2.82
C GLN A 66 -9.56 -8.21 -1.29
N THR A 67 -8.94 -9.08 -0.48
CA THR A 67 -8.86 -8.86 0.97
C THR A 67 -7.98 -7.67 1.31
N SER A 68 -6.86 -7.48 0.61
CA SER A 68 -6.01 -6.30 0.80
C SER A 68 -6.76 -5.00 0.49
N TRP A 69 -7.54 -4.98 -0.59
CA TRP A 69 -8.43 -3.85 -0.92
C TRP A 69 -9.42 -3.52 0.20
N ARG A 70 -10.03 -4.54 0.82
CA ARG A 70 -10.93 -4.34 1.97
C ARG A 70 -10.21 -3.78 3.20
N LEU A 71 -8.94 -4.16 3.40
CA LEU A 71 -8.11 -3.63 4.48
C LEU A 71 -7.59 -2.20 4.20
N ALA A 72 -7.59 -1.76 2.94
CA ALA A 72 -7.19 -0.41 2.54
C ALA A 72 -8.31 0.63 2.69
N GLN A 73 -9.58 0.19 2.80
CA GLN A 73 -10.74 1.08 2.96
C GLN A 73 -10.82 1.58 4.41
N PRO A 74 -11.27 2.84 4.63
CA PRO A 74 -11.46 3.39 5.97
C PRO A 74 -12.50 2.64 6.80
#